data_AF-A0AAE9W8N1-F1
#
_entry.id   AF-A0AAE9W8N1-F1
#
_cell.length_a   1.000
_cell.length_b   1.000
_cell.length_c   1.000
_cell.angle_alpha   90.00
_cell.angle_beta   90.00
_cell.angle_gamma   90.00
#
_symmetry.space_group_name_H-M   'P 1'
#
loop_
_entity.id
_entity.type
_entity.pdbx_description
1 polymer ?
#
loop_
_entity_poly.entity_id
_entity_poly.type
_entity_poly.pdbx_seq_one_letter_code
_entity_poly.pdbx_strand_id
1 'polypeptide(L)'
;MVLYELFCITRPAVNATRTSAPVSAISVARNCGKTILDSKGVVVDIESMGLKELAKPIKKLNSKHNFGYWWTMSFYSSPTVQQELQRILRLEPTVLRYSLLKKSDKLNHLG
;
A
#
# COMPACT_ATOMS: atom_id res chain seq x y z
N MET A 1 17.27 11.87 -2.38
CA MET A 1 16.11 10.94 -2.33
C MET A 1 15.00 11.61 -1.56
N VAL A 2 13.75 11.27 -1.85
CA VAL A 2 12.57 11.90 -1.27
C VAL A 2 11.85 10.89 -0.38
N LEU A 3 11.33 11.35 0.77
CA LEU A 3 10.48 10.52 1.62
C LEU A 3 9.07 10.46 1.04
N TYR A 4 8.57 9.25 0.84
CA TYR A 4 7.22 8.97 0.40
C TYR A 4 6.47 8.13 1.42
N GLU A 5 5.16 8.28 1.43
CA GLU A 5 4.24 7.44 2.18
C GLU A 5 3.20 6.85 1.23
N LEU A 6 3.14 5.52 1.20
CA LEU A 6 2.14 4.74 0.49
C LEU A 6 1.05 4.35 1.47
N PHE A 7 -0.19 4.68 1.13
CA PHE A 7 -1.40 4.11 1.75
C PHE A 7 -2.01 3.13 0.76
N CYS A 8 -2.27 1.89 1.18
CA CYS A 8 -2.78 0.88 0.29
C CYS A 8 -3.90 0.05 0.93
N ILE A 9 -4.89 -0.28 0.11
CA ILE A 9 -6.00 -1.15 0.44
C ILE A 9 -5.94 -2.34 -0.51
N THR A 10 -5.77 -3.54 0.05
CA THR A 10 -5.77 -4.78 -0.72
C THR A 10 -7.02 -5.60 -0.44
N ARG A 11 -7.44 -6.38 -1.43
CA ARG A 11 -8.63 -7.22 -1.31
C ARG A 11 -8.42 -8.30 -0.25
N PRO A 12 -9.44 -8.61 0.57
CA PRO A 12 -9.40 -9.75 1.45
C PRO A 12 -9.63 -11.06 0.68
N ALA A 13 -9.34 -12.18 1.32
CA ALA A 13 -9.84 -13.48 0.89
C ALA A 13 -11.36 -13.54 1.03
N VAL A 14 -12.01 -14.46 0.29
CA VAL A 14 -13.48 -14.55 0.18
C VAL A 14 -14.18 -14.63 1.55
N ASN A 15 -13.57 -15.32 2.52
CA ASN A 15 -14.11 -15.51 3.87
C ASN A 15 -13.19 -14.92 4.96
N ALA A 16 -12.47 -13.84 4.65
CA ALA A 16 -11.55 -13.24 5.61
C ALA A 16 -12.29 -12.66 6.82
N THR A 17 -11.83 -13.04 8.00
CA THR A 17 -12.18 -12.45 9.30
C THR A 17 -11.10 -11.45 9.72
N ARG A 18 -11.33 -10.70 10.81
CA ARG A 18 -10.32 -9.75 11.33
C ARG A 18 -9.02 -10.42 11.80
N THR A 19 -9.06 -11.72 12.10
CA THR A 19 -7.90 -12.52 12.51
C THR A 19 -7.23 -13.25 11.34
N SER A 20 -7.80 -13.16 10.14
CA SER A 20 -7.26 -13.83 8.96
C SER A 20 -5.94 -13.19 8.53
N ALA A 21 -5.01 -14.03 8.07
CA ALA A 21 -3.72 -13.55 7.57
C ALA A 21 -3.93 -12.65 6.32
N PRO A 22 -3.29 -11.47 6.25
CA PRO A 22 -3.48 -10.53 5.15
C PRO A 22 -2.57 -10.88 3.96
N VAL A 23 -2.73 -12.08 3.38
CA VAL A 23 -1.81 -12.65 2.37
C VAL A 23 -1.61 -11.71 1.17
N SER A 24 -2.69 -11.11 0.64
CA SER A 24 -2.58 -10.16 -0.47
C SER A 24 -1.84 -8.88 -0.10
N ALA A 25 -2.05 -8.34 1.11
CA ALA A 25 -1.31 -7.18 1.59
C ALA A 25 0.19 -7.48 1.70
N ILE A 26 0.54 -8.63 2.29
CA ILE A 26 1.93 -9.06 2.45
C ILE A 26 2.61 -9.22 1.10
N SER A 27 1.94 -9.83 0.12
CA SER A 27 2.48 -10.02 -1.24
C SER A 27 2.76 -8.68 -1.93
N VAL A 28 1.80 -7.74 -1.88
CA VAL A 28 1.96 -6.43 -2.51
C VAL A 28 3.03 -5.59 -1.80
N ALA A 29 3.05 -5.58 -0.46
CA ALA A 29 4.07 -4.89 0.32
C ALA A 29 5.46 -5.47 0.04
N ARG A 30 5.60 -6.80 -0.07
CA ARG A 30 6.86 -7.44 -0.45
C ARG A 30 7.33 -7.04 -1.85
N ASN A 31 6.42 -7.01 -2.84
CA ASN A 31 6.77 -6.58 -4.19
C ASN A 31 7.23 -5.12 -4.22
N CYS A 32 6.48 -4.22 -3.59
CA CYS A 32 6.85 -2.80 -3.47
C CYS A 32 8.20 -2.62 -2.78
N GLY A 33 8.41 -3.28 -1.63
CA GLY A 33 9.65 -3.21 -0.87
C GLY A 33 10.84 -3.72 -1.68
N LYS A 34 10.67 -4.82 -2.42
CA LYS A 34 11.70 -5.35 -3.32
C LYS A 34 12.06 -4.34 -4.41
N THR A 35 11.08 -3.74 -5.10
CA THR A 35 11.34 -2.71 -6.11
C THR A 35 12.09 -1.51 -5.55
N ILE A 36 11.75 -1.06 -4.35
CA ILE A 36 12.43 0.04 -3.66
C ILE A 36 13.89 -0.33 -3.41
N LEU A 37 14.13 -1.47 -2.74
CA LEU A 37 15.46 -1.90 -2.33
C LEU A 37 16.37 -2.21 -3.53
N ASP A 38 15.86 -2.91 -4.55
CA ASP A 38 16.60 -3.24 -5.78
C ASP A 38 17.03 -1.96 -6.53
N SER A 39 16.26 -0.86 -6.38
CA SER A 39 16.53 0.43 -6.99
C SER A 39 17.36 1.38 -6.11
N LYS A 40 18.08 0.86 -5.11
CA LYS A 40 18.87 1.63 -4.13
C LYS A 40 18.02 2.59 -3.26
N GLY A 41 16.74 2.26 -3.10
CA GLY A 41 15.83 2.89 -2.15
C GLY A 41 15.99 2.35 -0.73
N VAL A 42 15.30 2.97 0.22
CA VAL A 42 15.25 2.52 1.62
C VAL A 42 13.80 2.41 2.06
N VAL A 43 13.41 1.25 2.60
CA VAL A 43 12.13 1.09 3.29
C VAL A 43 12.33 1.49 4.75
N VAL A 44 11.54 2.45 5.23
CA VAL A 44 11.65 2.99 6.59
C VAL A 44 10.75 2.21 7.53
N ASP A 45 9.49 2.05 7.15
CA ASP A 45 8.50 1.39 7.98
C ASP A 45 7.38 0.77 7.13
N ILE A 46 6.73 -0.26 7.68
CA ILE A 46 5.54 -0.92 7.12
C ILE A 46 4.59 -1.19 8.27
N GLU A 47 3.41 -0.56 8.23
CA GLU A 47 2.39 -0.74 9.27
C GLU A 47 1.15 -1.44 8.69
N SER A 48 0.65 -2.45 9.41
CA SER A 48 -0.62 -3.12 9.09
C SER A 48 -1.73 -2.61 9.99
N MET A 49 -2.76 -2.03 9.39
CA MET A 49 -3.98 -1.61 10.10
C MET A 49 -5.06 -2.70 10.13
N GLY A 50 -4.83 -3.84 9.50
CA GLY A 50 -5.75 -4.98 9.49
C GLY A 50 -6.96 -4.81 8.55
N LEU A 51 -7.93 -5.73 8.71
CA LEU A 51 -9.15 -5.77 7.91
C LEU A 51 -10.16 -4.74 8.41
N LYS A 52 -10.54 -3.79 7.54
CA LYS A 52 -11.54 -2.75 7.85
C LYS A 52 -12.60 -2.67 6.77
N GLU A 53 -13.77 -2.19 7.16
CA GLU A 53 -14.86 -1.89 6.23
C GLU A 53 -14.52 -0.64 5.40
N LEU A 54 -14.95 -0.64 4.14
CA LEU A 54 -14.78 0.46 3.22
C LEU A 54 -15.99 1.38 3.32
N ALA A 55 -15.74 2.70 3.36
CA ALA A 55 -16.83 3.70 3.39
C ALA A 55 -17.84 3.54 2.25
N LYS A 56 -17.38 3.05 1.09
CA LYS A 56 -18.23 2.65 -0.04
C LYS A 56 -17.66 1.38 -0.67
N PRO A 57 -18.51 0.46 -1.17
CA PRO A 57 -18.04 -0.74 -1.84
C PRO A 57 -17.23 -0.43 -3.11
N ILE A 58 -16.11 -1.12 -3.28
CA ILE A 58 -15.25 -0.99 -4.46
C ILE A 58 -15.52 -2.16 -5.41
N LYS A 59 -15.78 -1.86 -6.69
CA LYS A 59 -15.88 -2.87 -7.76
C LYS A 59 -14.52 -3.00 -8.47
N LYS A 60 -13.97 -4.22 -8.53
CA LYS A 60 -12.70 -4.52 -9.22
C LYS A 60 -12.78 -5.93 -9.80
N LEU A 61 -12.40 -6.11 -11.07
CA LEU A 61 -12.36 -7.41 -11.76
C LEU A 61 -13.61 -8.27 -11.49
N ASN A 62 -14.79 -7.70 -11.73
CA ASN A 62 -16.11 -8.32 -11.54
C ASN A 62 -16.49 -8.71 -10.10
N SER A 63 -15.68 -8.33 -9.10
CA SER A 63 -15.98 -8.53 -7.68
C SER A 63 -16.31 -7.22 -6.98
N LYS A 64 -17.25 -7.26 -6.03
CA LYS A 64 -17.58 -6.14 -5.16
C LYS A 64 -16.97 -6.40 -3.78
N HIS A 65 -16.21 -5.45 -3.28
CA HIS A 65 -15.53 -5.54 -1.99
C HIS A 65 -16.12 -4.52 -1.02
N ASN A 66 -16.59 -4.98 0.14
CA ASN A 66 -17.04 -4.14 1.25
C ASN A 66 -15.94 -3.98 2.31
N PHE A 67 -14.96 -4.88 2.33
CA PHE A 67 -13.83 -4.88 3.26
C PHE A 67 -12.50 -4.86 2.51
N GLY A 68 -11.45 -4.38 3.17
CA GLY A 68 -10.09 -4.35 2.65
C GLY A 68 -9.05 -4.42 3.77
N TYR A 69 -7.89 -4.98 3.47
CA TYR A 69 -6.71 -4.87 4.35
C TYR A 69 -6.01 -3.55 4.10
N TRP A 70 -5.98 -2.72 5.14
CA TRP A 70 -5.33 -1.41 5.12
C TRP A 70 -3.90 -1.55 5.63
N TRP A 71 -2.97 -0.93 4.94
CA TRP A 71 -1.57 -0.89 5.35
C TRP A 71 -0.88 0.34 4.76
N THR A 72 0.23 0.72 5.39
CA THR A 72 1.09 1.82 4.97
C THR A 72 2.52 1.36 4.80
N MET A 73 3.27 2.11 3.99
CA MET A 73 4.70 1.94 3.85
C MET A 73 5.35 3.31 3.67
N SER A 74 6.32 3.62 4.52
CA SER A 74 7.16 4.81 4.39
C SER A 74 8.51 4.41 3.79
N PHE A 75 9.00 5.17 2.81
CA PHE A 75 10.24 4.83 2.12
C PHE A 75 10.92 6.05 1.50
N TYR A 76 12.24 6.00 1.39
CA TYR A 76 13.02 6.93 0.57
C TYR A 76 13.29 6.33 -0.80
N SER A 77 13.04 7.11 -1.86
CA SER A 77 13.38 6.70 -3.22
C SER A 77 13.66 7.90 -4.14
N SER A 78 14.05 7.62 -5.39
CA SER A 78 14.03 8.62 -6.46
C SER A 78 12.60 8.77 -7.03
N PRO A 79 12.26 9.92 -7.63
CA PRO A 79 10.96 10.11 -8.29
C PRO A 79 10.66 9.06 -9.37
N THR A 80 11.68 8.59 -10.10
CA THR A 80 11.54 7.53 -11.11
C THR A 80 11.08 6.21 -10.50
N VAL A 81 11.68 5.79 -9.38
CA VAL A 81 11.28 4.57 -8.66
C VAL A 81 9.87 4.71 -8.10
N GLN A 82 9.51 5.90 -7.62
CA GLN A 82 8.15 6.17 -7.14
C GLN A 82 7.10 6.03 -8.27
N GLN A 83 7.39 6.50 -9.47
CA GLN A 83 6.52 6.32 -10.64
C GLN A 83 6.39 4.85 -11.03
N GLU A 84 7.49 4.08 -10.95
CA GLU A 84 7.46 2.64 -11.20
C GLU A 84 6.60 1.90 -10.16
N LEU A 85 6.67 2.28 -8.88
CA LEU A 85 5.76 1.74 -7.86
C LEU A 85 4.30 2.03 -8.18
N GLN A 86 3.96 3.23 -8.65
CA GLN A 86 2.59 3.54 -9.08
C GLN A 86 2.14 2.65 -10.23
N ARG A 87 3.04 2.36 -11.19
CA ARG A 87 2.76 1.45 -12.31
C ARG A 87 2.48 0.04 -11.80
N ILE A 88 3.32 -0.49 -10.91
CA ILE A 88 3.14 -1.81 -10.29
C ILE A 88 1.79 -1.86 -9.56
N LEU A 89 1.53 -0.93 -8.64
CA LEU A 89 0.29 -0.90 -7.84
C LEU A 89 -0.97 -0.74 -8.70
N ARG A 90 -0.89 -0.04 -9.84
CA ARG A 90 -2.02 0.09 -10.78
C ARG A 90 -2.34 -1.22 -11.48
N LEU A 91 -1.32 -2.02 -11.79
CA LEU A 91 -1.45 -3.32 -12.46
C LEU A 91 -1.79 -4.46 -11.49
N GLU A 92 -1.45 -4.31 -10.21
CA GLU A 92 -1.74 -5.30 -9.19
C GLU A 92 -3.25 -5.53 -9.03
N PRO A 93 -3.79 -6.72 -9.38
CA PRO A 93 -5.23 -6.99 -9.37
C PRO A 93 -5.81 -7.05 -7.96
N THR A 94 -4.96 -7.33 -6.97
CA THR A 94 -5.34 -7.42 -5.56
C THR A 94 -5.43 -6.06 -4.87
N VAL A 95 -4.90 -5.00 -5.50
CA VAL A 95 -4.98 -3.62 -4.98
C VAL A 95 -6.34 -3.02 -5.35
N LEU A 96 -7.12 -2.68 -4.31
CA LEU A 96 -8.42 -2.03 -4.46
C LEU A 96 -8.27 -0.52 -4.63
N ARG A 97 -7.38 0.08 -3.85
CA ARG A 97 -7.06 1.51 -3.88
C ARG A 97 -5.68 1.75 -3.28
N TYR A 98 -4.97 2.75 -3.77
CA TYR A 98 -3.76 3.24 -3.14
C TYR A 98 -3.67 4.76 -3.27
N SER A 99 -2.84 5.37 -2.44
CA SER A 99 -2.42 6.76 -2.52
C SER A 99 -0.93 6.85 -2.19
N LEU A 100 -0.20 7.70 -2.90
CA LEU A 100 1.22 7.94 -2.69
C LEU A 100 1.43 9.43 -2.43
N LEU A 101 1.95 9.75 -1.26
CA LEU A 101 2.20 11.12 -0.83
C LEU A 101 3.70 11.35 -0.71
N LYS A 102 4.16 12.49 -1.23
CA LYS A 102 5.51 12.99 -0.96
C LYS A 102 5.50 13.71 0.38
N LYS A 103 6.26 13.23 1.37
CA LYS A 103 6.45 13.94 2.63
C LYS A 103 7.40 15.12 2.36
N SER A 104 6.96 16.32 2.71
CA SER A 104 7.81 17.51 2.76
C SER A 104 8.53 17.54 4.10
N ASP A 105 9.75 18.09 4.15
CA ASP A 105 10.57 18.21 5.36
C ASP A 105 9.91 19.05 6.49
N LYS A 106 8.74 19.65 6.25
CA LYS A 106 7.96 20.38 7.27
C LYS A 106 7.13 19.47 8.18
N LEU A 107 7.62 18.26 8.49
CA LEU A 107 6.91 17.27 9.31
C LEU A 107 7.47 17.18 10.73
N ASN A 108 7.80 18.33 11.29
CA ASN A 108 7.88 18.56 12.73
C ASN A 108 6.82 19.62 13.04
N HIS A 109 6.11 19.50 14.17
CA HIS A 109 5.03 20.41 14.65
C HIS A 109 3.59 20.02 14.28
N LEU A 110 3.16 18.79 14.56
CA LEU A 110 1.76 18.54 14.92
C LEU A 110 1.66 17.49 16.02
N GLY A 111 1.42 17.96 17.25
CA GLY A 111 0.77 17.23 18.34
C GLY A 111 1.67 16.38 19.21
#